data_AF-A0A9P0LUA1-F1
#
_entry.id   AF-A0A9P0LUA1-F1
#
_cell.length_a   1.000
_cell.length_b   1.000
_cell.length_c   1.000
_cell.angle_alpha   90.00
_cell.angle_beta   90.00
_cell.angle_gamma   90.00
#
_symmetry.space_group_name_H-M   'P 1'
#
loop_
_entity.id
_entity.type
_entity.pdbx_description
1 polymer ?
#
loop_
_entity_poly.entity_id
_entity_poly.type
_entity_poly.pdbx_seq_one_letter_code
_entity_poly.pdbx_strand_id
1 'polypeptide(L)' 'MLRVTEDPHRWLGRAEPVRCLPRSPDLTKMAYFLWGYVKEEVYKTPPTTRANMQNRIREAFQSINHQMLRNVAG' A
#
# COMPACT_ATOMS: atom_id res chain seq x y z
N MET A 1 -10.88 -5.66 -28.92
CA MET A 1 -9.83 -6.58 -29.39
C MET A 1 -8.53 -5.77 -29.34
N LEU A 2 -7.55 -5.98 -28.47
CA LEU A 2 -6.97 -7.22 -27.93
C LEU A 2 -6.92 -7.25 -26.39
N ARG A 3 -6.89 -8.48 -25.87
CA ARG A 3 -7.07 -8.91 -24.48
C ARG A 3 -5.92 -8.47 -23.59
N VAL A 4 -6.24 -7.88 -22.43
CA VAL A 4 -5.32 -7.88 -21.28
C VAL A 4 -5.37 -9.29 -20.72
N THR A 5 -4.37 -10.10 -21.04
CA THR A 5 -4.17 -11.37 -20.33
C THR A 5 -3.75 -11.03 -18.90
N GLU A 6 -4.68 -11.18 -17.97
CA GLU A 6 -4.45 -11.17 -16.53
C GLU A 6 -3.58 -12.38 -16.19
N ASP A 7 -2.29 -12.14 -16.02
CA ASP A 7 -1.34 -13.14 -15.57
C ASP A 7 -1.24 -13.05 -14.03
N PRO A 8 -1.70 -14.06 -13.27
CA PRO A 8 -1.86 -13.98 -11.81
C PRO A 8 -0.53 -13.96 -11.03
N HIS A 9 0.62 -13.96 -11.72
CA HIS A 9 1.95 -13.97 -11.10
C HIS A 9 2.86 -12.80 -11.50
N ARG A 10 2.37 -11.81 -12.25
CA ARG A 10 3.20 -10.68 -12.70
C ARG A 10 3.33 -9.59 -11.64
N TRP A 11 4.37 -9.67 -10.83
CA TRP A 11 4.78 -8.60 -9.92
C TRP A 11 5.24 -7.35 -10.70
N LEU A 12 4.52 -6.24 -10.54
CA LEU A 12 4.83 -4.93 -11.14
C LEU A 12 5.93 -4.22 -10.32
N GLY A 13 7.15 -4.74 -10.41
CA GLY A 13 8.33 -4.25 -9.68
C GLY A 13 9.19 -3.26 -10.45
N ARG A 14 8.64 -2.24 -11.12
CA ARG A 14 9.43 -1.14 -11.69
C ARG A 14 8.75 0.20 -11.47
N ALA A 15 9.61 1.20 -11.23
CA ALA A 15 9.38 2.58 -10.80
C ALA A 15 8.54 3.45 -11.75
N GLU A 16 7.46 2.93 -12.28
CA GLU A 16 6.38 3.75 -12.82
C GLU A 16 5.59 4.30 -11.63
N PRO A 17 5.14 5.57 -11.64
CA PRO A 17 4.12 5.99 -10.70
C PRO A 17 3.01 4.97 -10.86
N VAL A 18 2.67 4.26 -9.78
CA VAL A 18 1.49 3.39 -9.72
C VAL A 18 0.43 4.16 -10.47
N ARG A 19 0.05 3.69 -11.68
CA ARG A 19 -0.91 4.37 -12.55
C ARG A 19 -2.22 4.28 -11.80
N CYS A 20 -2.38 5.17 -10.85
CA CYS A 20 -3.64 5.46 -10.22
C CYS A 20 -4.55 5.75 -11.39
N LEU A 21 -5.69 5.05 -11.43
CA LEU A 21 -6.68 5.27 -12.45
C LEU A 21 -6.90 6.79 -12.56
N PRO A 22 -6.90 7.38 -13.76
CA PRO A 22 -7.11 8.82 -13.96
C PRO A 22 -8.52 9.31 -13.52
N ARG A 23 -9.21 8.56 -12.66
CA ARG A 23 -10.58 8.75 -12.20
C ARG A 23 -10.73 8.77 -10.67
N SER A 24 -9.65 8.69 -9.89
CA SER A 24 -9.78 8.66 -8.42
C SER A 24 -8.67 9.41 -7.67
N PRO A 25 -8.69 10.76 -7.70
CA PRO A 25 -7.73 11.59 -6.97
C PRO A 25 -7.66 11.28 -5.47
N ASP A 26 -8.79 10.91 -4.84
CA ASP A 26 -8.83 10.52 -3.42
C ASP A 26 -8.16 9.17 -3.14
N LEU A 27 -8.30 8.21 -4.05
CA LEU A 27 -7.61 6.91 -3.94
C LEU A 27 -6.09 7.07 -4.11
N THR A 28 -5.65 8.03 -4.91
CA THR A 28 -4.22 8.36 -5.06
C THR A 28 -3.64 8.87 -3.74
N LYS A 29 -4.27 9.87 -3.11
CA LYS A 29 -3.85 10.40 -1.80
C LYS A 29 -3.81 9.30 -0.73
N MET A 30 -4.88 8.50 -0.69
CA MET A 30 -4.99 7.37 0.24
C MET A 30 -3.88 6.34 0.03
N ALA A 31 -3.59 5.96 -1.21
CA ALA A 31 -2.55 4.99 -1.52
C ALA A 31 -1.15 5.49 -1.14
N TYR A 32 -0.86 6.77 -1.36
CA TYR A 32 0.41 7.38 -0.94
C TYR A 32 0.56 7.43 0.58
N PHE A 33 -0.48 7.87 1.29
CA PHE A 33 -0.49 7.90 2.76
C PHE A 33 -0.32 6.51 3.34
N LEU A 34 -1.14 5.56 2.88
CA LEU A 34 -1.15 4.18 3.35
C LEU A 34 0.22 3.52 3.16
N TRP A 35 0.82 3.69 1.99
CA TRP A 35 2.15 3.16 1.70
C TRP A 35 3.21 3.76 2.60
N GLY A 36 3.19 5.08 2.81
CA GLY A 36 4.12 5.77 3.70
C GLY A 36 4.00 5.30 5.15
N TYR A 37 2.77 5.26 5.68
CA TYR A 37 2.48 4.86 7.06
C TYR A 37 2.89 3.40 7.33
N VAL A 38 2.44 2.47 6.48
CA VAL A 38 2.76 1.04 6.66
C VAL A 38 4.26 0.82 6.59
N LYS A 39 4.97 1.52 5.68
CA LYS A 39 6.42 1.43 5.60
C LYS A 39 7.09 1.98 6.86
N GLU A 40 6.62 3.08 7.42
CA GLU A 40 7.16 3.61 8.66
C GLU A 40 7.00 2.59 9.80
N GLU A 41 5.78 2.09 10.05
CA GLU A 41 5.52 1.10 11.11
C GLU A 41 6.34 -0.20 10.94
N VAL A 42 6.37 -0.75 9.72
CA VAL A 42 7.05 -2.01 9.41
C VAL A 42 8.57 -1.88 9.39
N TYR A 43 9.13 -0.66 9.37
CA TYR A 43 10.58 -0.44 9.41
C TYR A 43 11.06 0.36 10.62
N LYS A 44 10.18 0.74 11.57
CA LYS A 44 10.55 1.33 12.86
C LYS A 44 11.63 0.57 13.60
N THR A 45 11.55 -0.75 13.58
CA THR A 45 12.61 -1.65 14.06
C THR A 45 13.27 -2.40 12.91
N PRO A 46 14.55 -2.77 13.03
CA PRO A 46 15.28 -3.48 11.98
C PRO A 46 14.52 -4.73 11.48
N PRO A 47 14.55 -5.01 10.16
CA PRO A 47 14.01 -6.24 9.61
C PRO A 47 14.62 -7.47 10.26
N THR A 48 13.80 -8.46 10.59
CA THR A 48 14.27 -9.74 11.13
C THR A 48 13.83 -10.89 10.23
N THR A 49 12.90 -11.74 10.68
CA THR A 49 12.43 -12.91 9.93
C THR A 49 11.24 -12.57 9.05
N ARG A 50 11.04 -13.33 7.97
CA ARG A 50 9.86 -13.20 7.10
C ARG A 50 8.54 -13.23 7.89
N ALA A 51 8.43 -14.13 8.87
CA ALA A 51 7.23 -14.26 9.70
C ALA A 51 6.99 -13.01 10.56
N ASN A 52 8.05 -12.47 11.18
CA ASN A 52 7.95 -11.23 11.94
C ASN A 52 7.52 -10.06 11.04
N MET A 53 8.11 -9.92 9.85
CA MET A 53 7.74 -8.85 8.92
C MET A 53 6.28 -8.99 8.46
N GLN A 54 5.79 -10.20 8.23
CA GLN A 54 4.38 -10.43 7.91
C GLN A 54 3.44 -10.03 9.05
N ASN A 55 3.80 -10.34 10.30
CA ASN A 55 3.01 -9.92 11.46
C ASN A 55 3.00 -8.39 11.60
N ARG A 56 4.17 -7.75 11.47
CA ARG A 56 4.27 -6.28 11.53
C ARG A 56 3.43 -5.59 10.46
N ILE A 57 3.36 -6.15 9.24
CA ILE A 57 2.48 -5.63 8.19
C ILE A 57 1.01 -5.76 8.64
N ARG A 58 0.60 -6.92 9.15
CA ARG A 58 -0.78 -7.11 9.64
C ARG A 58 -1.13 -6.14 10.77
N GLU A 59 -0.24 -5.99 11.75
CA GLU A 59 -0.39 -5.05 12.87
C GLU A 59 -0.48 -3.60 12.39
N ALA A 60 0.38 -3.19 11.45
CA ALA A 60 0.36 -1.86 10.86
C ALA A 60 -0.95 -1.57 10.10
N PHE A 61 -1.57 -2.57 9.47
CA PHE A 61 -2.89 -2.39 8.86
C PHE A 61 -4.02 -2.33 9.91
N GLN A 62 -3.89 -3.09 11.01
CA GLN A 62 -4.87 -3.09 12.11
C GLN A 62 -4.81 -1.80 12.95
N SER A 63 -3.67 -1.12 13.00
CA SER A 63 -3.52 0.15 13.73
C SER A 63 -4.15 1.34 12.99
N ILE A 64 -4.48 1.20 11.70
CA ILE A 64 -5.11 2.25 10.91
C ILE A 64 -6.54 2.44 11.38
N ASN A 65 -6.80 3.57 12.03
CA ASN A 65 -8.13 3.92 12.50
C ASN A 65 -8.90 4.75 11.44
N HIS A 66 -10.23 4.70 11.49
CA HIS A 66 -11.14 5.47 10.63
C HIS A 66 -10.86 6.98 10.64
N GLN A 67 -10.37 7.53 11.75
CA GLN A 67 -9.98 8.95 11.83
C GLN A 67 -8.77 9.28 10.93
N MET A 68 -7.78 8.39 10.85
CA MET A 68 -6.62 8.59 9.97
C MET A 68 -7.05 8.62 8.50
N LEU A 69 -7.97 7.72 8.13
CA LEU A 69 -8.53 7.65 6.78
C LEU A 69 -9.35 8.89 6.43
N ARG A 70 -10.12 9.43 7.38
CA ARG A 70 -10.95 10.63 7.18
C ARG A 70 -10.10 11.89 6.95
N ASN A 71 -8.94 11.99 7.61
CA ASN A 71 -8.03 13.12 7.47
C ASN A 71 -7.33 13.16 6.10
N VAL A 72 -7.22 12.03 5.41
CA VAL A 72 -6.58 11.91 4.09
C VAL A 72 -7.59 12.13 2.96
N ALA A 73 -8.88 11.89 3.24
CA ALA A 73 -10.00 12.12 2.32
C ALA A 73 -10.56 13.57 2.36
N GLY A 74 -9.97 14.43 3.19
CA GLY A 74 -10.33 15.86 3.33
C GLY A 74 -9.69 16.76 2.28
#